data_AF-A0A2P5E5B7-F1
#
_entry.id   AF-A0A2P5E5B7-F1
#
_cell.length_a   1.000
_cell.length_b   1.000
_cell.length_c   1.000
_cell.angle_alpha   90.00
_cell.angle_beta   90.00
_cell.angle_gamma   90.00
#
_symmetry.space_group_name_H-M   'P 1'
#
loop_
_entity.id
_entity.type
_entity.pdbx_description
1 polymer ?
#
loop_
_entity_poly.entity_id
_entity_poly.type
_entity_poly.pdbx_seq_one_letter_code
_entity_poly.pdbx_strand_id
1 'polypeptide(L)'
;MVVGAFTTRFHGRFSAFIVECIAVREGLKFAMEEGVMVNIVETDCLNVISAIHSGSSLGIESSIIEDLIVFLSWLDNVSLLSHPSF
;
A
#
# COMPACT_ATOMS: atom_id res chain seq x y z
N MET A 1 -5.84 15.55 16.46
CA MET A 1 -6.03 14.63 15.32
C MET A 1 -5.49 15.34 14.10
N VAL A 2 -4.43 14.81 13.48
CA VAL A 2 -3.88 15.33 12.22
C VAL A 2 -4.45 14.47 11.10
N VAL A 3 -4.93 15.09 10.03
CA VAL A 3 -5.45 14.40 8.85
C VAL A 3 -4.63 14.85 7.66
N GLY A 4 -3.98 13.89 6.99
CA GLY A 4 -3.28 14.10 5.73
C GLY A 4 -4.05 13.47 4.58
N ALA A 5 -3.99 14.09 3.42
CA ALA A 5 -4.50 13.52 2.18
C ALA A 5 -3.43 13.69 1.10
N PHE A 6 -3.18 12.63 0.35
CA PHE A 6 -2.22 12.63 -0.74
C PHE A 6 -2.92 12.20 -2.04
N THR A 7 -2.61 12.90 -3.12
CA THR A 7 -3.05 12.50 -4.46
C THR A 7 -1.93 12.75 -5.44
N THR A 8 -1.73 11.80 -6.35
CA THR A 8 -0.75 11.92 -7.42
C THR A 8 -1.31 11.29 -8.68
N ARG A 9 -0.87 11.78 -9.84
CA ARG A 9 -1.32 11.29 -11.15
C ARG A 9 -0.31 10.32 -11.73
N PHE A 10 -0.76 9.10 -12.01
CA PHE A 10 0.00 8.11 -12.75
C PHE A 10 -0.50 8.02 -14.20
N HIS A 11 0.43 8.07 -15.15
CA HIS A 11 0.12 7.92 -16.58
C HIS A 11 0.47 6.51 -17.02
N GLY A 12 -0.47 5.81 -17.65
CA GLY A 12 -0.26 4.44 -18.13
C GLY A 12 -1.55 3.65 -18.25
N ARG A 13 -1.42 2.37 -18.61
CA ARG A 13 -2.52 1.39 -18.59
C ARG A 13 -2.24 0.41 -17.46
N PHE A 14 -2.96 0.58 -16.35
CA PHE A 14 -2.82 -0.25 -15.16
C PHE A 14 -4.11 -1.00 -14.90
N SER A 15 -3.99 -2.22 -14.37
CA SER A 15 -5.15 -2.91 -13.79
C SER A 15 -5.55 -2.21 -12.49
N ALA A 16 -6.81 -2.37 -12.07
CA ALA A 16 -7.28 -1.83 -10.79
C ALA A 16 -6.37 -2.29 -9.63
N PHE A 17 -5.98 -3.57 -9.62
CA PHE A 17 -5.06 -4.13 -8.64
C PHE A 17 -3.70 -3.39 -8.59
N ILE A 18 -3.08 -3.11 -9.74
CA ILE A 18 -1.82 -2.35 -9.76
C ILE A 18 -2.02 -0.93 -9.22
N VAL A 19 -3.14 -0.28 -9.55
CA VAL A 19 -3.44 1.06 -9.02
C VAL A 19 -3.59 1.03 -7.49
N GLU A 20 -4.25 0.02 -6.94
CA GLU A 20 -4.37 -0.15 -5.48
C GLU A 20 -3.02 -0.40 -4.81
N CYS A 21 -2.16 -1.26 -5.38
CA CYS A 21 -0.80 -1.45 -4.88
C CYS A 21 0.00 -0.14 -4.87
N ILE A 22 -0.09 0.65 -5.94
CA ILE A 22 0.56 1.96 -6.05
C ILE A 22 0.00 2.93 -5.01
N ALA A 23 -1.32 2.96 -4.81
CA ALA A 23 -1.97 3.83 -3.85
C ALA A 23 -1.48 3.55 -2.42
N VAL A 24 -1.41 2.28 -2.01
CA VAL A 24 -0.86 1.90 -0.69
C VAL A 24 0.62 2.30 -0.58
N ARG A 25 1.41 2.05 -1.64
CA ARG A 25 2.86 2.35 -1.64
C ARG A 25 3.13 3.84 -1.48
N GLU A 26 2.43 4.69 -2.23
CA GLU A 26 2.59 6.14 -2.13
C GLU A 26 2.04 6.69 -0.82
N GLY A 27 0.95 6.12 -0.29
CA GLY A 27 0.41 6.50 1.03
C GLY A 27 1.39 6.21 2.16
N LEU A 28 2.02 5.03 2.15
CA LEU A 28 3.08 4.68 3.10
C LEU A 28 4.28 5.61 2.97
N LYS A 29 4.76 5.84 1.74
CA LYS A 29 5.88 6.74 1.48
C LYS A 29 5.59 8.16 1.99
N PHE A 30 4.40 8.70 1.70
CA PHE A 30 3.96 10.00 2.19
C PHE A 30 3.99 10.06 3.73
N ALA A 31 3.41 9.06 4.40
CA ALA A 31 3.42 9.02 5.87
C ALA A 31 4.85 8.99 6.45
N MET A 32 5.76 8.23 5.82
CA MET A 32 7.16 8.16 6.23
C MET A 32 7.91 9.48 6.00
N GLU A 33 7.70 10.15 4.87
CA GLU A 33 8.31 11.44 4.54
C GLU A 33 7.85 12.54 5.50
N GLU A 34 6.60 12.50 5.95
CA GLU A 34 6.05 13.41 6.96
C GLU A 34 6.41 13.03 8.41
N GLY A 35 7.18 11.95 8.62
CA GLY A 35 7.58 11.48 9.95
C GLY A 35 6.43 10.91 10.79
N VAL A 36 5.37 10.43 10.14
CA VAL A 36 4.20 9.82 10.78
C VAL A 36 4.44 8.33 10.97
N MET A 37 4.34 7.85 12.22
CA MET A 37 4.36 6.41 12.49
C MET A 37 3.02 5.79 12.10
N VAL A 38 3.07 4.84 11.16
CA VAL A 38 1.89 4.10 10.68
C VAL A 38 1.75 2.82 11.48
N ASN A 39 0.63 2.65 12.19
CA ASN A 39 0.33 1.40 12.91
C ASN A 39 -0.68 0.52 12.14
N ILE A 40 -1.50 1.13 11.29
CA ILE A 40 -2.59 0.48 10.58
C ILE A 40 -2.60 0.97 9.14
N VAL A 41 -2.69 0.05 8.20
CA VAL A 41 -2.98 0.31 6.79
C VAL A 41 -4.35 -0.30 6.47
N GLU A 42 -5.28 0.53 6.05
CA GLU A 42 -6.63 0.11 5.63
C GLU A 42 -6.76 0.20 4.12
N THR A 43 -7.25 -0.87 3.49
CA THR A 43 -7.61 -0.91 2.06
C THR A 43 -8.81 -1.82 1.87
N ASP A 44 -9.68 -1.50 0.93
CA ASP A 44 -10.77 -2.38 0.53
C ASP A 44 -10.34 -3.43 -0.52
N CYS A 45 -9.10 -3.34 -1.01
CA CYS A 45 -8.56 -4.28 -1.98
C CYS A 45 -8.00 -5.55 -1.32
N LEU A 46 -8.85 -6.57 -1.18
CA LEU A 46 -8.45 -7.89 -0.65
C LEU A 46 -7.27 -8.52 -1.42
N ASN A 47 -7.16 -8.24 -2.72
CA ASN A 47 -6.07 -8.75 -3.55
C ASN A 47 -4.71 -8.14 -3.14
N VAL A 48 -4.67 -6.86 -2.73
CA VAL A 48 -3.45 -6.22 -2.22
C VAL A 48 -3.03 -6.86 -0.90
N ILE A 49 -3.98 -7.02 0.04
CA ILE A 49 -3.73 -7.68 1.33
C ILE A 49 -3.18 -9.09 1.11
N SER A 50 -3.81 -9.86 0.21
CA SER A 50 -3.37 -11.21 -0.12
C SER A 50 -1.97 -11.23 -0.75
N ALA A 51 -1.67 -10.31 -1.67
CA ALA A 51 -0.36 -10.23 -2.33
C ALA A 51 0.77 -9.83 -1.37
N ILE A 52 0.52 -8.92 -0.43
CA ILE A 52 1.49 -8.55 0.61
C ILE A 52 1.76 -9.74 1.54
N HIS A 53 0.70 -10.42 2.01
CA HIS A 53 0.85 -11.57 2.90
C HIS A 53 1.52 -12.77 2.24
N SER A 54 1.27 -13.00 0.94
CA SER A 54 1.88 -14.12 0.22
C SER A 54 3.36 -13.88 -0.08
N GLY A 55 3.83 -12.63 -0.04
CA GLY A 55 5.19 -12.25 -0.44
C GLY A 55 5.50 -12.59 -1.90
N SER A 56 4.48 -12.90 -2.71
CA SER A 56 4.63 -13.48 -4.02
C SER A 56 3.82 -12.71 -5.04
N SER A 57 4.54 -12.04 -5.93
CA SER A 57 4.06 -11.74 -7.27
C SER A 57 5.04 -12.38 -8.24
N LEU A 58 4.52 -12.98 -9.31
CA LEU A 58 5.31 -13.53 -10.42
C LEU A 58 5.18 -12.64 -11.68
N GLY A 59 4.56 -11.45 -11.55
CA GLY A 59 4.23 -10.54 -12.64
C GLY A 59 4.96 -9.19 -12.59
N ILE A 60 4.46 -8.24 -13.38
CA ILE A 60 5.02 -6.87 -13.50
C ILE A 60 4.90 -6.12 -12.16
N GLU A 61 3.95 -6.53 -11.32
CA GLU A 61 3.67 -5.96 -10.01
C GLU A 61 4.67 -6.38 -8.92
N SER A 62 5.60 -7.32 -9.17
CA SER A 62 6.52 -7.84 -8.15
C SER A 62 7.34 -6.74 -7.50
N SER A 63 7.86 -5.81 -8.29
CA SER A 63 8.65 -4.69 -7.76
C SER A 63 7.83 -3.78 -6.83
N ILE A 64 6.53 -3.61 -7.10
CA ILE A 64 5.65 -2.79 -6.26
C ILE A 64 5.32 -3.52 -4.96
N ILE A 65 5.06 -4.82 -5.03
CA ILE A 65 4.80 -5.66 -3.85
C ILE A 65 6.05 -5.76 -2.97
N GLU A 66 7.23 -5.92 -3.56
CA GLU A 66 8.51 -5.92 -2.83
C GLU A 66 8.75 -4.59 -2.12
N ASP A 67 8.55 -3.46 -2.79
CA ASP A 67 8.63 -2.12 -2.18
C ASP A 67 7.67 -2.00 -0.98
N LEU A 68 6.43 -2.50 -1.11
CA LEU A 68 5.43 -2.49 -0.04
C LEU A 68 5.89 -3.30 1.18
N ILE A 69 6.41 -4.52 0.95
CA ILE A 69 6.92 -5.38 2.01
C ILE A 69 8.08 -4.71 2.74
N VAL A 70 9.01 -4.09 1.99
CA VAL A 70 10.13 -3.33 2.57
C VAL A 70 9.61 -2.16 3.42
N PHE A 71 8.68 -1.35 2.93
CA PHE A 71 8.12 -0.23 3.69
C PHE A 71 7.41 -0.69 4.96
N LEU A 72 6.60 -1.75 4.87
CA LEU A 72 5.93 -2.33 6.03
C LEU A 72 6.93 -2.87 7.06
N SER A 73 8.05 -3.45 6.61
CA SER A 73 9.11 -3.92 7.52
C SER A 73 9.80 -2.79 8.29
N TRP A 74 9.84 -1.56 7.74
CA TRP A 74 10.48 -0.42 8.40
C TRP A 74 9.59 0.25 9.45
N LEU A 75 8.27 0.00 9.39
CA LEU A 75 7.29 0.69 10.21
C LEU A 75 7.00 0.02 11.56
N ASP A 76 7.53 -1.18 11.81
CA ASP A 76 7.37 -2.01 13.03
C ASP A 76 5.91 -2.24 13.48
N ASN A 77 5.48 -3.50 13.54
CA ASN A 77 4.13 -3.91 13.99
C ASN A 77 2.93 -3.26 13.26
N VAL A 78 3.01 -3.08 11.94
CA VAL A 78 1.87 -2.59 11.12
C VAL A 78 0.82 -3.68 10.92
N SER A 79 -0.45 -3.35 11.17
CA SER A 79 -1.59 -4.21 10.84
C SER A 79 -2.22 -3.83 9.51
N LEU A 80 -2.48 -4.82 8.65
CA LEU A 80 -3.26 -4.65 7.42
C LEU A 80 -4.72 -5.04 7.69
N LEU A 81 -5.64 -4.11 7.47
CA LEU A 81 -7.07 -4.34 7.66
C LEU A 81 -7.81 -4.21 6.33
N SER A 82 -8.72 -5.15 6.08
CA SER A 82 -9.68 -5.03 4.99
C SER A 82 -10.88 -4.20 5.44
N HIS A 83 -11.23 -3.19 4.66
CA HIS A 83 -12.51 -2.49 4.83
C HIS A 83 -13.50 -3.01 3.77
N PRO A 84 -14.66 -3.57 4.14
CA PRO A 84 -15.65 -3.98 3.15
C PRO A 84 -16.25 -2.73 2.47
N SER A 85 -16.13 -2.64 1.14
CA SER A 85 -16.85 -1.63 0.35
C SER A 85 -18.36 -1.91 0.44
N PHE A 86 -19.16 -0.92 0.87
CA PHE A 86 -20.62 -1.00 0.96
C PHE A 86 -21.31 -0.87 -0.41
#